data_AF-A0A139AY49-F1
#
_entry.id   AF-A0A139AY49-F1
#
_cell.length_a   1.000
_cell.length_b   1.000
_cell.length_c   1.000
_cell.angle_alpha   90.00
_cell.angle_beta   90.00
_cell.angle_gamma   90.00
#
_symmetry.space_group_name_H-M   'P 1'
#
loop_
_entity.id
_entity.type
_entity.pdbx_description
1 polymer ?
#
loop_
_entity_poly.entity_id
_entity_poly.type
_entity_poly.pdbx_seq_one_letter_code
_entity_poly.pdbx_strand_id
1 'polypeptide(L)'
;NARCPPDGPELGHASWTFLHSVAAYYPDTPTPDDQASMRSFVRGLGRWYPCGYCAEHVRKVVDKDPPRVESRKDLAKWFCDLHNEVNVRLGKPIFDCAKVDERWRDGPKDGSC
;
A
#
# COMPACT_ATOMS: atom_id res chain seq x y z
N ASN A 1 11.91 4.23 -19.64
CA ASN A 1 11.38 4.54 -20.99
C ASN A 1 10.34 5.64 -20.84
N ALA A 2 10.77 6.89 -20.57
CA ALA A 2 9.90 7.95 -20.05
C ALA A 2 8.95 8.62 -21.07
N ARG A 3 8.70 8.00 -22.23
CA ARG A 3 7.94 8.58 -23.35
C ARG A 3 6.60 7.89 -23.64
N CYS A 4 6.27 6.79 -22.95
CA CYS A 4 5.02 6.06 -23.13
C CYS A 4 4.18 6.11 -21.84
N PRO A 5 2.84 6.03 -21.93
CA PRO A 5 2.01 5.78 -20.76
C PRO A 5 2.42 4.48 -20.06
N PRO A 6 2.35 4.40 -18.72
CA PRO A 6 2.76 3.21 -17.98
C PRO A 6 1.83 2.04 -18.30
N ASP A 7 2.41 0.85 -18.42
CA ASP A 7 1.63 -0.38 -18.43
C ASP A 7 1.17 -0.78 -17.01
N GLY A 8 0.40 -1.86 -16.91
CA GLY A 8 -0.13 -2.34 -15.63
C GLY A 8 0.95 -2.59 -14.57
N PRO A 9 2.03 -3.34 -14.87
CA PRO A 9 3.16 -3.52 -13.97
C PRO A 9 3.85 -2.21 -13.57
N GLU A 10 4.20 -1.34 -14.51
CA GLU A 10 4.87 -0.06 -14.24
C GLU A 10 4.04 0.81 -13.29
N LEU A 11 2.74 0.97 -13.60
CA LEU A 11 1.81 1.68 -12.73
C LEU A 11 1.69 1.01 -11.35
N GLY A 12 1.62 -0.32 -11.30
CA GLY A 12 1.56 -1.09 -10.05
C GLY A 12 2.78 -0.85 -9.16
N HIS A 13 3.99 -0.92 -9.73
CA HIS A 13 5.24 -0.67 -9.01
C HIS A 13 5.31 0.77 -8.48
N ALA A 14 4.96 1.76 -9.30
CA ALA A 14 4.93 3.17 -8.88
C ALA A 14 3.90 3.40 -7.76
N SER A 15 2.72 2.79 -7.89
CA SER A 15 1.63 2.91 -6.92
C SER A 15 2.01 2.30 -5.58
N TRP A 16 2.56 1.09 -5.55
CA TRP A 16 3.02 0.46 -4.32
C TRP A 16 4.15 1.25 -3.66
N THR A 17 5.08 1.78 -4.46
CA THR A 17 6.14 2.65 -3.93
C THR A 17 5.55 3.85 -3.20
N PHE A 18 4.61 4.55 -3.83
CA PHE A 18 3.92 5.68 -3.20
C PHE A 18 3.15 5.27 -1.94
N LEU A 19 2.32 4.22 -2.01
CA LEU A 19 1.45 3.81 -0.91
C LEU A 19 2.23 3.34 0.32
N HIS A 20 3.26 2.53 0.12
CA HIS A 20 4.11 2.09 1.24
C HIS A 20 4.90 3.25 1.84
N SER A 21 5.39 4.19 1.04
CA SER A 21 6.03 5.41 1.57
C SER A 21 5.04 6.28 2.35
N VAL A 22 3.82 6.48 1.86
CA VAL A 22 2.76 7.20 2.62
C VAL A 22 2.51 6.53 3.97
N ALA A 23 2.38 5.20 4.00
CA ALA A 23 2.16 4.46 5.24
C ALA A 23 3.37 4.53 6.19
N ALA A 24 4.59 4.51 5.65
CA ALA A 24 5.81 4.54 6.43
C ALA A 24 6.07 5.88 7.14
N TYR A 25 5.52 6.98 6.61
CA TYR A 25 5.59 8.32 7.20
C TYR A 25 4.25 8.80 7.79
N TYR A 26 3.24 7.92 7.88
CA TYR A 26 2.01 8.21 8.60
C TYR A 26 2.30 8.47 10.10
N PRO A 27 1.51 9.28 10.83
CA PRO A 27 1.76 9.53 12.24
C PRO A 27 1.64 8.25 13.09
N ASP A 28 2.52 8.09 14.07
CA ASP A 28 2.36 7.01 15.07
C ASP A 28 1.09 7.22 15.92
N THR A 29 0.70 8.49 16.15
CA THR A 29 -0.55 8.89 16.82
C THR A 29 -1.34 9.84 15.93
N PRO A 30 -2.14 9.32 14.98
CA PRO A 30 -2.89 10.14 14.01
C PRO A 30 -4.11 10.81 14.63
N THR A 31 -4.42 12.03 14.18
CA THR A 31 -5.64 12.73 14.58
C THR A 31 -6.89 12.06 13.97
N PRO A 32 -8.10 12.31 14.49
CA PRO A 32 -9.33 11.82 13.87
C PRO A 32 -9.46 12.23 12.39
N ASP A 33 -8.99 13.42 12.03
CA ASP A 33 -9.00 13.93 10.66
C ASP A 33 -7.99 13.17 9.77
N ASP A 34 -6.79 12.87 10.27
CA ASP A 34 -5.81 12.03 9.56
C ASP A 34 -6.39 10.65 9.26
N GLN A 35 -7.08 10.05 10.24
CA GLN A 35 -7.72 8.75 10.09
C GLN A 35 -8.84 8.79 9.05
N ALA A 36 -9.74 9.78 9.14
CA ALA A 36 -10.85 9.95 8.20
C ALA A 36 -10.34 10.21 6.78
N SER A 37 -9.29 11.02 6.65
CA SER A 37 -8.61 11.31 5.38
C SER A 37 -7.99 10.05 4.78
N MET A 38 -7.25 9.27 5.57
CA MET A 38 -6.62 8.02 5.10
C MET A 38 -7.65 6.97 4.66
N ARG A 39 -8.75 6.79 5.42
CA ARG A 39 -9.85 5.90 5.02
C ARG A 39 -10.47 6.35 3.68
N SER A 40 -10.64 7.65 3.50
CA SER A 40 -11.17 8.23 2.25
C SER A 40 -10.21 8.07 1.08
N PHE A 41 -8.91 8.26 1.32
CA PHE A 41 -7.84 8.04 0.34
C PHE A 41 -7.84 6.59 -0.17
N VAL A 42 -7.84 5.60 0.74
CA VAL A 42 -7.88 4.17 0.38
C VAL A 42 -9.16 3.81 -0.39
N ARG A 43 -10.32 4.32 0.02
CA ARG A 43 -11.57 4.16 -0.75
C ARG A 43 -11.46 4.77 -2.14
N GLY A 44 -10.75 5.90 -2.27
CA GLY A 44 -10.42 6.54 -3.53
C GLY A 44 -9.63 5.64 -4.47
N LEU A 45 -8.69 4.83 -3.97
CA LEU A 45 -7.98 3.83 -4.78
C LEU A 45 -8.96 2.85 -5.44
N GLY A 46 -9.92 2.35 -4.67
CA GLY A 46 -10.97 1.47 -5.19
C GLY A 46 -11.88 2.13 -6.24
N ARG A 47 -11.92 3.47 -6.32
CA ARG A 47 -12.76 4.21 -7.28
C ARG A 47 -11.99 4.66 -8.53
N TRP A 48 -10.74 5.10 -8.36
CA TRP A 48 -10.01 5.87 -9.37
C TRP A 48 -8.79 5.14 -9.92
N TYR A 49 -8.39 4.00 -9.36
CA TYR A 49 -7.25 3.25 -9.88
C TYR A 49 -7.55 2.77 -11.32
N PRO A 50 -6.73 3.15 -12.33
CA PRO A 50 -7.10 3.02 -13.74
C PRO A 50 -6.95 1.59 -14.31
N CYS A 51 -6.87 0.58 -13.43
CA CYS A 51 -7.00 -0.84 -13.75
C CYS A 51 -8.30 -1.36 -13.13
N GLY A 52 -9.32 -1.64 -13.95
CA GLY A 52 -10.67 -1.96 -13.47
C GLY A 52 -10.74 -3.16 -12.51
N TYR A 53 -10.11 -4.29 -12.87
CA TYR A 53 -10.09 -5.49 -12.03
C TYR A 53 -9.20 -5.32 -10.79
N CYS A 54 -8.17 -4.46 -10.85
CA CYS A 54 -7.35 -4.11 -9.70
C CYS A 54 -8.17 -3.27 -8.70
N ALA A 55 -8.87 -2.25 -9.20
CA ALA A 55 -9.74 -1.39 -8.39
C ALA A 55 -10.89 -2.17 -7.75
N GLU A 56 -11.51 -3.10 -8.48
CA GLU A 56 -12.54 -3.98 -7.94
C GLU A 56 -12.02 -4.85 -6.80
N HIS A 57 -10.81 -5.39 -6.93
CA HIS A 57 -10.19 -6.14 -5.85
C HIS A 57 -9.96 -5.29 -4.61
N VAL A 58 -9.44 -4.07 -4.77
CA VAL A 58 -9.27 -3.13 -3.64
C VAL A 58 -10.60 -2.85 -2.95
N ARG A 59 -11.70 -2.63 -3.69
CA ARG A 59 -13.03 -2.44 -3.10
C ARG A 59 -13.45 -3.65 -2.25
N LYS A 60 -13.32 -4.87 -2.79
CA LYS A 60 -13.67 -6.11 -2.06
C LYS A 60 -12.84 -6.29 -0.79
N VAL A 61 -11.54 -6.00 -0.84
CA VAL A 61 -10.69 -6.07 0.35
C VAL A 61 -11.09 -5.02 1.37
N VAL A 62 -11.29 -3.77 0.97
CA VAL A 62 -11.70 -2.68 1.88
C VAL A 62 -13.05 -2.96 2.54
N ASP A 63 -13.99 -3.60 1.84
CA ASP A 63 -15.29 -3.98 2.40
C ASP A 63 -15.17 -5.11 3.44
N LYS A 64 -14.20 -6.02 3.26
CA LYS A 64 -13.97 -7.17 4.15
C LYS A 64 -13.04 -6.85 5.32
N ASP A 65 -11.97 -6.11 5.07
CA ASP A 65 -10.92 -5.71 5.99
C ASP A 65 -10.60 -4.23 5.76
N PRO A 66 -11.37 -3.32 6.39
CA PRO A 66 -11.15 -1.88 6.26
C PRO A 66 -9.72 -1.46 6.63
N PRO A 67 -9.20 -0.37 6.04
CA PRO A 67 -7.86 0.09 6.37
C PRO A 67 -7.73 0.42 7.85
N ARG A 68 -6.75 -0.23 8.49
CA ARG A 68 -6.32 0.06 9.86
C ARG A 68 -5.47 1.33 9.84
N VAL A 69 -6.01 2.41 10.37
CA VAL A 69 -5.39 3.75 10.33
C VAL A 69 -5.13 4.29 11.74
N GLU A 70 -5.20 3.42 12.75
CA GLU A 70 -5.11 3.79 14.16
C GLU A 70 -3.66 4.16 14.55
N SER A 71 -2.67 3.69 13.78
CA SER A 71 -1.27 4.08 13.87
C SER A 71 -0.54 3.86 12.56
N ARG A 72 0.66 4.45 12.43
CA ARG A 72 1.62 4.16 11.35
C ARG A 72 1.88 2.66 11.16
N LYS A 73 2.11 1.93 12.26
CA LYS A 73 2.41 0.49 12.21
C LYS A 73 1.22 -0.30 11.70
N ASP A 74 0.00 0.04 12.13
CA ASP A 74 -1.22 -0.64 11.71
C ASP A 74 -1.47 -0.42 10.21
N LEU A 75 -1.26 0.80 9.73
CA LEU A 75 -1.41 1.16 8.33
C LEU A 75 -0.36 0.50 7.44
N ALA A 76 0.91 0.55 7.84
CA ALA A 76 1.99 -0.12 7.11
C ALA A 76 1.75 -1.63 7.02
N LYS A 77 1.31 -2.25 8.12
CA LYS A 77 0.94 -3.67 8.12
C LYS A 77 -0.25 -3.94 7.19
N TRP A 78 -1.31 -3.13 7.24
CA TRP A 78 -2.48 -3.30 6.38
C TRP A 78 -2.13 -3.21 4.89
N PHE A 79 -1.32 -2.23 4.48
CA PHE A 79 -0.85 -2.16 3.09
C PHE A 79 0.04 -3.35 2.71
N CYS A 80 0.86 -3.86 3.63
CA CYS A 80 1.65 -5.07 3.38
C CYS A 80 0.77 -6.31 3.19
N ASP A 81 -0.23 -6.50 4.05
CA ASP A 81 -1.19 -7.61 3.96
C ASP A 81 -1.97 -7.53 2.61
N LEU A 82 -2.47 -6.36 2.23
CA LEU A 82 -3.14 -6.13 0.94
C LEU A 82 -2.21 -6.42 -0.24
N HIS A 83 -0.96 -5.94 -0.20
CA HIS A 83 0.02 -6.18 -1.27
C HIS A 83 0.34 -7.68 -1.37
N ASN A 84 0.42 -8.40 -0.25
CA ASN A 84 0.61 -9.84 -0.24
C ASN A 84 -0.60 -10.62 -0.79
N GLU A 85 -1.83 -10.15 -0.57
CA GLU A 85 -3.00 -10.72 -1.23
C GLU A 85 -2.90 -10.60 -2.75
N VAL A 86 -2.46 -9.44 -3.26
CA VAL A 86 -2.18 -9.26 -4.70
C VAL A 86 -1.05 -10.17 -5.17
N ASN A 87 0.03 -10.32 -4.40
CA ASN A 87 1.13 -11.23 -4.72
C ASN A 87 0.63 -12.67 -4.89
N VAL A 88 -0.15 -13.18 -3.93
CA VAL A 88 -0.73 -14.53 -4.00
C VAL A 88 -1.60 -14.70 -5.24
N ARG A 89 -2.47 -13.73 -5.55
CA ARG A 89 -3.32 -13.76 -6.76
C ARG A 89 -2.52 -13.80 -8.06
N LEU A 90 -1.32 -13.22 -8.07
CA LEU A 90 -0.43 -13.18 -9.22
C LEU A 90 0.65 -14.28 -9.19
N GLY A 91 0.60 -15.21 -8.23
CA GLY A 91 1.60 -16.27 -8.08
C GLY A 91 3.00 -15.77 -7.69
N LYS A 92 3.09 -14.60 -7.04
CA LYS A 92 4.33 -14.01 -6.55
C LYS A 92 4.61 -14.43 -5.10
N PRO A 93 5.89 -14.44 -4.67
CA PRO A 93 6.26 -14.70 -3.28
C PRO A 93 5.61 -13.71 -2.30
N ILE A 94 5.34 -14.18 -1.09
CA ILE A 94 4.89 -13.35 0.02
C ILE A 94 6.07 -12.55 0.55
N PHE A 95 5.87 -11.25 0.76
CA PHE A 95 6.81 -10.37 1.43
C PHE A 95 6.66 -10.48 2.95
N ASP A 96 7.77 -10.55 3.68
CA ASP A 96 7.77 -10.55 5.13
C ASP A 96 7.43 -9.15 5.67
N CYS A 97 6.19 -8.98 6.15
CA CYS A 97 5.72 -7.68 6.66
C CYS A 97 6.49 -7.18 7.89
N ALA A 98 7.27 -8.03 8.58
CA ALA A 98 8.18 -7.56 9.64
C ALA A 98 9.29 -6.64 9.09
N LYS A 99 9.57 -6.70 7.78
CA LYS A 99 10.61 -5.92 7.10
C LYS A 99 10.06 -4.68 6.37
N VAL A 100 8.80 -4.31 6.60
CA VAL A 100 8.17 -3.18 5.89
C VAL A 100 8.88 -1.84 6.17
N ASP A 101 9.31 -1.62 7.42
CA ASP A 101 10.04 -0.41 7.81
C ASP A 101 11.44 -0.37 7.20
N GLU A 102 12.17 -1.50 7.20
CA GLU A 102 13.48 -1.61 6.53
C GLU A 102 13.37 -1.33 5.03
N ARG A 103 12.32 -1.82 4.37
CA ARG A 103 12.14 -1.66 2.93
C ARG A 103 11.69 -0.26 2.52
N TRP A 104 10.87 0.41 3.32
CA TRP A 104 10.15 1.62 2.88
C TRP A 104 10.47 2.88 3.69
N ARG A 105 11.28 2.80 4.75
CA ARG A 105 11.65 3.94 5.60
C ARG A 105 13.12 3.98 5.98
N ASP A 106 13.60 2.92 6.62
CA ASP A 106 14.85 2.97 7.39
C ASP A 106 16.07 2.47 6.61
N GLY A 107 15.84 1.63 5.60
CA GLY A 107 16.88 0.86 4.94
C GLY A 107 17.19 -0.45 5.67
N PRO A 108 17.88 -1.41 5.00
CA PRO A 108 18.35 -2.64 5.61
C PRO A 108 19.34 -2.38 6.75
N LYS A 109 19.28 -3.21 7.80
CA LYS A 109 20.16 -3.08 8.98
C LYS A 109 21.66 -3.25 8.70
N ASP A 110 22.01 -3.83 7.56
CA ASP A 110 23.40 -4.04 7.13
C ASP A 110 24.01 -2.81 6.42
N GLY A 111 23.24 -1.73 6.23
CA GLY A 111 23.72 -0.49 5.60
C GLY A 111 23.93 -0.59 4.09
N SER A 112 23.31 -1.57 3.42
CA SER A 112 23.43 -1.74 1.97
C SER A 112 22.67 -0.71 1.12
N CYS A 113 21.91 0.19 1.75
CA CYS A 113 21.17 1.27 1.10
C CYS A 113 21.80 2.65 1.33
#